data_AF-A0A2S9CT79-F1
#
_entry.id   AF-A0A2S9CT79-F1
#
_cell.length_a   1.000
_cell.length_b   1.000
_cell.length_c   1.000
_cell.angle_alpha   90.00
_cell.angle_beta   90.00
_cell.angle_gamma   90.00
#
_symmetry.space_group_name_H-M   'P 1'
#
loop_
_entity.id
_entity.type
_entity.pdbx_description
1 polymer ?
#
loop_
_entity_poly.entity_id
_entity_poly.type
_entity_poly.pdbx_seq_one_letter_code
_entity_poly.pdbx_strand_id
1 'polypeptide(L)'
;MLTILATTSHNNGGFPLFKIIVFIYFIPTIVALFRSPIIRFKFFSVLLINLFFGWTVYGWWLAFAKAFSSRNTIYIKNNSGNMISSDKYDHLDKLNNLRASGAINEEEFEAEKQKILNH
;
A
#
# COMPACT_ATOMS: atom_id res chain seq x y z
N MET A 1 46.21 -9.38 11.27
CA MET A 1 46.21 -8.09 11.99
C MET A 1 47.10 -7.13 11.22
N LEU A 2 46.57 -6.52 10.15
CA LEU A 2 47.31 -5.57 9.32
C LEU A 2 46.64 -4.20 9.50
N THR A 3 47.23 -3.37 10.34
CA THR A 3 46.85 -1.98 10.57
C THR A 3 47.14 -1.19 9.30
N ILE A 4 46.10 -0.90 8.50
CA ILE A 4 46.20 0.07 7.42
C ILE A 4 46.25 1.45 8.08
N LEU A 5 47.48 1.95 8.13
CA LEU A 5 47.87 3.26 8.62
C LEU A 5 47.09 4.33 7.85
N ALA A 6 46.24 5.05 8.58
CA ALA A 6 45.55 6.23 8.08
C ALA A 6 46.58 7.29 7.69
N THR A 7 46.79 7.49 6.39
CA THR A 7 47.45 8.68 5.86
C THR A 7 46.42 9.78 5.72
N THR A 8 46.20 10.51 6.81
CA THR A 8 45.44 11.76 6.81
C THR A 8 46.30 12.87 6.17
N SER A 9 46.29 12.93 4.84
CA SER A 9 46.76 14.12 4.12
C SER A 9 45.71 15.22 4.28
N HIS A 10 45.97 16.13 5.22
CA HIS A 10 45.17 17.32 5.49
C HIS A 10 45.36 18.35 4.35
N ASN A 11 44.68 18.09 3.22
CA ASN A 11 44.47 19.07 2.17
C ASN A 11 43.04 19.59 2.29
N ASN A 12 42.87 20.84 2.72
CA ASN A 12 41.58 21.53 2.84
C ASN A 12 40.81 21.69 1.50
N GLY A 13 41.31 21.12 0.41
CA GLY A 13 40.63 21.00 -0.90
C GLY A 13 40.47 19.56 -1.41
N GLY A 14 40.70 18.54 -0.57
CA GLY A 14 41.00 17.17 -1.02
C GLY A 14 39.83 16.23 -1.34
N PHE A 15 38.57 16.61 -1.12
CA PHE A 15 37.45 15.67 -1.31
C PHE A 15 36.20 16.23 -2.02
N PRO A 16 36.31 17.11 -3.05
CA PRO A 16 35.13 17.50 -3.83
C PRO A 16 34.50 16.27 -4.49
N LEU A 17 35.30 15.36 -5.05
CA LEU A 17 34.80 14.16 -5.72
C LEU A 17 34.03 13.24 -4.77
N PHE A 18 34.51 13.05 -3.53
CA PHE A 18 33.81 12.25 -2.53
C PHE A 18 32.45 12.88 -2.16
N LYS A 19 32.39 14.21 -2.02
CA LYS A 19 31.11 14.92 -1.80
C LYS A 19 30.14 14.73 -2.96
N ILE A 20 30.61 14.83 -4.21
CA ILE A 20 29.81 14.57 -5.41
C ILE A 20 29.28 13.13 -5.42
N ILE A 21 30.13 12.15 -5.12
CA ILE A 21 29.75 10.72 -5.11
C ILE A 21 28.69 10.44 -4.04
N VAL A 22 28.85 11.00 -2.84
CA VAL A 22 27.85 10.89 -1.77
C VAL A 22 26.54 11.56 -2.18
N PHE A 23 26.59 12.72 -2.84
CA PHE A 23 25.39 13.38 -3.36
C PHE A 23 24.65 12.52 -4.39
N ILE A 24 25.37 11.92 -5.35
CA ILE A 24 24.81 11.00 -6.36
C ILE A 24 24.20 9.76 -5.69
N TYR A 25 24.85 9.24 -4.67
CA TYR A 25 24.38 8.06 -3.93
C TYR A 25 23.02 8.29 -3.27
N PHE A 26 22.75 9.50 -2.80
CA PHE A 26 21.48 9.85 -2.16
C PHE A 26 20.38 10.29 -3.14
N ILE A 27 20.62 10.33 -4.46
CA ILE A 27 19.60 10.66 -5.47
C ILE A 27 18.30 9.85 -5.29
N PRO A 28 18.31 8.52 -5.14
CA PRO A 28 17.07 7.74 -4.98
C PRO A 28 16.26 8.16 -3.74
N THR A 29 16.95 8.56 -2.67
CA THR A 29 16.34 9.01 -1.42
C THR A 29 15.73 10.41 -1.58
N ILE A 30 16.42 11.30 -2.30
CA ILE A 30 15.94 12.65 -2.62
C ILE A 30 14.71 12.58 -3.53
N VAL A 31 14.72 11.72 -4.56
CA VAL A 31 13.57 11.50 -5.45
C VAL A 31 12.35 10.98 -4.67
N ALA A 32 12.56 10.10 -3.69
CA ALA A 32 11.49 9.61 -2.82
C ALA A 32 10.94 10.72 -1.87
N LEU A 33 11.75 11.69 -1.45
CA LEU A 33 11.33 12.83 -0.62
C LEU A 33 10.47 13.83 -1.38
N PHE A 34 10.85 14.15 -2.63
CA PHE A 34 10.14 15.15 -3.43
C PHE A 34 8.77 14.66 -3.93
N ARG A 35 8.52 13.34 -3.98
CA ARG A 35 7.29 12.76 -4.54
C ARG A 35 6.06 12.75 -3.61
N SER A 36 5.94 13.72 -2.70
CA SER A 36 4.75 14.03 -1.88
C SER A 36 4.60 13.23 -0.55
N PRO A 37 4.18 13.88 0.57
CA PRO A 37 4.06 13.30 1.91
C PRO A 37 2.96 12.24 2.08
N ILE A 38 2.23 11.88 1.03
CA ILE A 38 1.07 10.99 1.11
C ILE A 38 1.45 9.52 1.43
N ILE A 39 2.74 9.15 1.36
CA ILE A 39 3.21 7.82 1.79
C ILE A 39 4.53 7.84 2.58
N ARG A 40 4.54 8.43 3.78
CA ARG A 40 5.73 8.47 4.68
C ARG A 40 6.43 7.11 4.86
N PHE A 41 5.70 6.00 4.86
CA PHE A 41 6.28 4.65 4.96
C PHE A 41 7.08 4.21 3.73
N LYS A 42 6.75 4.69 2.51
CA LYS A 42 7.51 4.34 1.30
C LYS A 42 8.87 5.02 1.28
N PHE A 43 8.94 6.26 1.76
CA PHE A 43 10.21 6.96 1.97
C PHE A 43 11.13 6.17 2.90
N PHE A 44 10.63 5.74 4.07
CA PHE A 44 11.43 4.93 5.00
C PHE A 44 11.93 3.63 4.37
N SER A 45 11.12 2.97 3.55
CA SER A 45 11.55 1.74 2.87
C SER A 45 12.66 2.00 1.84
N VAL A 46 12.55 3.06 1.04
CA VAL A 46 13.58 3.45 0.07
C VAL A 46 14.87 3.86 0.78
N LEU A 47 14.76 4.61 1.88
CA LEU A 47 15.89 5.01 2.72
C LEU A 47 16.60 3.81 3.34
N LEU A 48 15.86 2.83 3.86
CA LEU A 48 16.44 1.60 4.42
C LEU A 48 17.19 0.80 3.35
N ILE A 49 16.62 0.64 2.17
CA ILE A 49 17.26 -0.08 1.06
C ILE A 49 18.53 0.67 0.63
N ASN A 50 18.48 2.00 0.53
CA ASN A 50 19.64 2.80 0.18
C ASN A 50 20.73 2.78 1.26
N LEU A 51 20.37 2.67 2.55
CA LEU A 51 21.33 2.67 3.65
C LEU A 51 22.02 1.30 3.85
N PHE A 52 21.25 0.21 3.79
CA PHE A 52 21.78 -1.15 4.02
C PHE A 52 22.30 -1.81 2.74
N PHE A 53 21.78 -1.44 1.58
CA PHE A 53 22.07 -2.09 0.30
C PHE A 53 22.58 -1.13 -0.77
N GLY A 54 22.59 0.19 -0.57
CA GLY A 54 23.04 1.14 -1.59
C GLY A 54 24.54 1.04 -1.91
N TRP A 55 25.37 0.52 -1.00
CA TRP A 55 26.77 0.15 -1.26
C TRP A 55 26.92 -0.91 -2.37
N THR A 56 25.82 -1.59 -2.73
CA THR A 56 25.73 -2.47 -3.89
C THR A 56 24.98 -1.77 -5.04
N VAL A 57 25.48 -1.91 -6.26
CA VAL A 57 24.84 -1.35 -7.48
C VAL A 57 23.38 -1.84 -7.62
N TYR A 58 23.12 -3.10 -7.23
CA TYR A 58 21.77 -3.68 -7.23
C TYR A 58 20.83 -3.01 -6.23
N GLY A 59 21.30 -2.75 -5.01
CA GLY A 59 20.52 -2.07 -3.99
C GLY A 59 20.15 -0.64 -4.36
N TRP A 60 21.08 0.07 -5.01
CA TRP A 60 20.83 1.40 -5.54
C TRP A 60 19.75 1.39 -6.64
N TRP A 61 19.84 0.45 -7.58
CA TRP A 61 18.82 0.26 -8.63
C TRP A 61 17.44 -0.10 -8.07
N LEU A 62 17.40 -0.98 -7.05
CA LEU A 62 16.17 -1.39 -6.41
C LEU A 62 15.52 -0.23 -5.64
N ALA A 63 16.31 0.57 -4.92
CA ALA A 63 15.85 1.79 -4.27
C ALA A 63 15.28 2.78 -5.28
N PHE A 64 15.96 2.97 -6.41
CA PHE A 64 15.51 3.83 -7.50
C PHE A 64 14.18 3.34 -8.08
N ALA A 65 14.08 2.07 -8.51
CA ALA A 65 12.84 1.50 -9.02
C ALA A 65 11.68 1.63 -8.02
N LYS A 66 11.96 1.43 -6.72
CA LYS A 66 10.96 1.54 -5.66
C LYS A 66 10.55 2.99 -5.38
N ALA A 67 11.43 3.97 -5.60
CA ALA A 67 11.11 5.39 -5.54
C ALA A 67 10.13 5.81 -6.65
N PHE A 68 10.19 5.18 -7.83
CA PHE A 68 9.25 5.41 -8.93
C PHE A 68 7.98 4.54 -8.87
N SER A 69 7.98 3.47 -8.08
CA SER A 69 6.88 2.52 -8.04
C SER A 69 5.64 3.10 -7.34
N SER A 70 4.68 3.55 -8.13
CA SER A 70 3.34 3.91 -7.66
C SER A 70 2.45 2.67 -7.63
N ARG A 71 2.66 1.78 -6.66
CA ARG A 71 1.63 0.78 -6.34
C ARG A 71 0.39 1.52 -5.86
N ASN A 72 -0.63 1.51 -6.70
CA ASN A 72 -1.98 1.89 -6.34
C ASN A 72 -2.44 0.81 -5.36
N THR A 73 -2.30 1.08 -4.05
CA THR A 73 -2.90 0.23 -3.03
C THR A 73 -4.39 0.37 -3.23
N ILE A 74 -4.97 -0.56 -3.99
CA ILE A 74 -6.41 -0.77 -4.01
C ILE A 74 -6.74 -1.11 -2.57
N TYR A 75 -7.14 -0.09 -1.81
CA TYR A 75 -7.84 -0.28 -0.56
C TYR A 75 -9.12 -1.00 -0.97
N ILE A 76 -9.12 -2.33 -0.85
CA ILE A 76 -10.36 -3.09 -0.87
C ILE A 76 -11.06 -2.66 0.41
N LYS A 77 -11.83 -1.56 0.31
CA LYS A 77 -12.87 -1.25 1.28
C LYS A 77 -13.85 -2.40 1.11
N ASN A 78 -13.72 -3.43 1.95
CA ASN A 78 -14.73 -4.46 2.07
C ASN A 78 -16.02 -3.72 2.39
N ASN A 79 -16.87 -3.57 1.38
CA ASN A 79 -18.17 -2.96 1.48
C ASN A 79 -19.13 -3.99 2.10
N SER A 80 -18.75 -4.51 3.27
CA SER A 80 -19.52 -5.52 4.00
C SER A 80 -20.89 -4.97 4.41
N GLY A 81 -21.04 -3.65 4.46
CA GLY A 81 -22.32 -2.99 4.72
C GLY A 81 -23.31 -3.10 3.56
N ASN A 82 -22.89 -2.85 2.30
CA ASN A 82 -23.82 -2.89 1.16
C ASN A 82 -24.14 -4.30 0.66
N MET A 83 -23.30 -5.29 0.91
CA MET A 83 -23.56 -6.66 0.47
C MET A 83 -24.71 -7.30 1.27
N ILE A 84 -24.77 -7.04 2.59
CA ILE A 84 -25.85 -7.50 3.46
C ILE A 84 -27.18 -6.82 3.10
N SER A 85 -27.14 -5.54 2.71
CA SER A 85 -28.35 -4.83 2.28
C SER A 85 -28.92 -5.37 0.97
N SER A 86 -28.09 -5.68 -0.02
CA SER A 86 -28.54 -6.27 -1.30
C SER A 86 -29.19 -7.62 -1.09
N ASP A 87 -28.52 -8.50 -0.32
CA ASP A 87 -29.01 -9.86 -0.06
C ASP A 87 -30.40 -9.83 0.60
N LYS A 88 -30.62 -8.90 1.54
CA LYS A 88 -31.93 -8.70 2.19
C LYS A 88 -33.05 -8.41 1.17
N TYR A 89 -32.82 -7.54 0.18
CA TYR A 89 -33.82 -7.21 -0.83
C TYR A 89 -34.02 -8.36 -1.83
N ASP A 90 -32.95 -9.07 -2.20
CA ASP A 90 -33.02 -10.24 -3.07
C ASP A 90 -33.83 -11.38 -2.43
N HIS A 91 -33.73 -11.54 -1.11
CA HIS A 91 -34.54 -12.47 -0.33
C HIS A 91 -36.03 -12.08 -0.29
N LEU A 92 -36.35 -10.79 -0.18
CA LEU A 92 -37.74 -10.30 -0.23
C LEU A 92 -38.38 -10.54 -1.61
N ASP A 93 -37.61 -10.37 -2.69
CA ASP A 93 -38.12 -10.59 -4.04
C ASP A 93 -38.41 -12.08 -4.30
N LYS A 94 -37.54 -12.99 -3.84
CA LYS A 94 -37.82 -14.44 -3.87
C LYS A 94 -39.08 -14.79 -3.09
N LEU A 95 -39.26 -14.22 -1.89
CA LEU A 95 -40.43 -14.46 -1.07
C LEU A 95 -41.72 -14.00 -1.77
N ASN A 96 -41.69 -12.84 -2.43
CA ASN A 96 -42.84 -12.33 -3.19
C ASN A 96 -43.15 -13.22 -4.40
N ASN A 97 -42.14 -13.75 -5.08
CA ASN A 97 -42.32 -14.70 -6.18
C ASN A 97 -42.95 -16.01 -5.71
N LEU A 98 -42.57 -16.53 -4.53
CA LEU A 98 -43.18 -17.73 -3.95
C LEU A 98 -44.66 -17.53 -3.64
N ARG A 99 -45.00 -16.36 -3.08
CA ARG A 99 -46.41 -15.96 -2.84
C ARG A 99 -47.19 -15.84 -4.15
N ALA A 100 -46.62 -15.18 -5.16
CA ALA A 100 -47.24 -15.03 -6.48
C ALA A 100 -47.45 -16.38 -7.19
N SER A 101 -46.56 -17.36 -6.95
CA SER A 101 -46.69 -18.72 -7.46
C SER A 101 -47.71 -19.59 -6.71
N GLY A 102 -48.28 -19.08 -5.60
CA GLY A 102 -49.20 -19.83 -4.74
C GLY A 102 -48.54 -20.93 -3.92
N ALA A 103 -47.21 -20.95 -3.84
CA ALA A 103 -46.44 -21.96 -3.09
C ALA A 103 -46.46 -21.74 -1.57
N ILE A 104 -46.80 -20.52 -1.13
CA ILE A 104 -46.91 -20.13 0.28
C ILE A 104 -48.19 -19.30 0.48
N ASN A 105 -48.75 -19.33 1.69
CA ASN A 105 -49.93 -18.53 2.05
C ASN A 105 -49.55 -17.09 2.45
N GLU A 106 -50.52 -16.17 2.43
CA GLU A 106 -50.32 -14.75 2.80
C GLU A 106 -49.86 -14.60 4.26
N GLU A 107 -50.35 -15.48 5.15
CA GLU A 107 -49.95 -15.50 6.56
C GLU A 107 -48.47 -15.88 6.75
N GLU A 108 -48.00 -16.89 6.00
CA GLU A 108 -46.60 -17.35 6.04
C GLU A 108 -45.65 -16.33 5.41
N PHE A 109 -46.11 -15.66 4.35
CA PHE A 109 -45.37 -14.58 3.69
C PHE A 109 -45.11 -13.41 4.65
N GLU A 110 -46.13 -12.92 5.34
CA GLU A 110 -45.97 -11.77 6.25
C GLU A 110 -45.11 -12.11 7.47
N ALA A 111 -45.19 -13.34 7.99
CA ALA A 111 -44.32 -13.81 9.07
C ALA A 111 -42.83 -13.81 8.68
N GLU A 112 -42.49 -14.32 7.50
CA GLU A 112 -41.09 -14.41 7.05
C GLU A 112 -40.55 -13.05 6.57
N LYS A 113 -41.39 -12.20 5.97
CA LYS A 113 -41.06 -10.82 5.61
C LYS A 113 -40.68 -9.97 6.82
N GLN A 114 -41.44 -10.07 7.93
CA GLN A 114 -41.12 -9.36 9.18
C GLN A 114 -39.80 -9.80 9.79
N LYS A 115 -39.47 -11.10 9.69
CA LYS A 115 -38.21 -11.67 10.16
C LYS A 115 -37.01 -11.17 9.35
N ILE A 116 -37.15 -11.03 8.03
CA ILE A 116 -36.11 -10.51 7.13
C ILE A 116 -35.88 -9.00 7.32
N LEU A 117 -36.94 -8.24 7.61
CA LEU A 117 -36.84 -6.79 7.81
C LEU A 117 -36.24 -6.39 9.16
N ASN A 118 -36.55 -7.14 10.23
CA ASN A 118 -36.11 -6.84 11.60
C ASN A 118 -34.73 -7.43 11.97
N HIS A 119 -34.17 -8.32 11.15
CA HIS A 119 -32.81 -8.83 11.28
C HIS A 119 -31.80 -7.92 10.57
#